data_AF-A0A4Z2FCI1-F1
#
_entry.id   AF-A0A4Z2FCI1-F1
#
_cell.length_a   1.000
_cell.length_b   1.000
_cell.length_c   1.000
_cell.angle_alpha   90.00
_cell.angle_beta   90.00
_cell.angle_gamma   90.00
#
_symmetry.space_group_name_H-M   'P 1'
#
loop_
_entity.id
_entity.type
_entity.pdbx_description
1 polymer ?
#
loop_
_entity_poly.entity_id
_entity_poly.type
_entity_poly.pdbx_seq_one_letter_code
_entity_poly.pdbx_strand_id
1 'polypeptide(L)'
;MLPRDAPPQSCSPAAFPKDVVPSAVRHEDRTAAPRAAGGTEGDNQEAQPKSNRTRTMAACGGSCGDDHLADAEWYWGNTSRSGGSTRLVKILHLGGRFGFSEPPAFGSVAELVRFFRSESLARYNGSLDTRLLHPVSRYRQVGVDLEAAGEQLRRFQDNYREKSSEYDRLFEEFNQTSQELQSKRTAIEAIQTSSEELQSRVEEIHSSRSRLEEELRRKAAAHMEVEQKMELLKPDLLQLRKTRDQYLL
;
A
#
# COMPACT_ATOMS: atom_id res chain seq x y z
N MET A 1 -38.03 -24.65 10.25
CA MET A 1 -37.56 -23.27 10.51
C MET A 1 -36.10 -23.38 10.93
N LEU A 2 -35.17 -23.04 10.03
CA LEU A 2 -33.73 -23.00 10.32
C LEU A 2 -33.36 -21.52 10.60
N PRO A 3 -32.56 -21.22 11.63
CA PRO A 3 -32.18 -19.85 11.92
C PRO A 3 -31.25 -19.33 10.81
N ARG A 4 -31.55 -18.13 10.32
CA ARG A 4 -30.76 -17.40 9.33
C ARG A 4 -29.43 -16.99 9.96
N ASP A 5 -28.32 -17.44 9.36
CA ASP A 5 -26.99 -16.92 9.66
C ASP A 5 -26.92 -15.42 9.35
N ALA A 6 -26.50 -14.65 10.34
CA ALA A 6 -26.26 -13.22 10.21
C ALA A 6 -25.00 -12.99 9.34
N PRO A 7 -24.98 -11.96 8.46
CA PRO A 7 -23.80 -11.66 7.67
C PRO A 7 -22.63 -11.24 8.57
N PRO A 8 -21.38 -11.61 8.22
CA PRO A 8 -20.22 -11.22 9.01
C PRO A 8 -20.12 -9.70 9.02
N GLN A 9 -20.06 -9.13 10.22
CA GLN A 9 -19.89 -7.71 10.42
C GLN A 9 -18.64 -7.24 9.68
N SER A 10 -18.80 -6.22 8.84
CA SER A 10 -17.70 -5.52 8.20
C SER A 10 -16.76 -5.00 9.29
N CYS A 11 -15.58 -5.61 9.44
CA CYS A 11 -14.49 -5.02 10.19
C CYS A 11 -14.12 -3.71 9.50
N SER A 12 -14.56 -2.58 10.06
CA SER A 12 -13.98 -1.29 9.74
C SER A 12 -12.48 -1.36 10.03
N PRO A 13 -11.62 -0.77 9.19
CA PRO A 13 -10.18 -0.79 9.43
C PRO A 13 -9.94 -0.06 10.74
N ALA A 14 -9.44 -0.79 11.75
CA ALA A 14 -8.97 -0.17 12.97
C ALA A 14 -8.00 0.95 12.58
N ALA A 15 -8.21 2.16 13.08
CA ALA A 15 -7.35 3.29 12.78
C ALA A 15 -5.91 2.94 13.19
N PHE A 16 -5.08 2.62 12.20
CA PHE A 16 -3.69 2.23 12.40
C PHE A 16 -2.90 3.45 12.89
N PRO A 17 -2.07 3.32 13.95
CA PRO A 17 -1.22 4.41 14.39
C PRO A 17 -0.26 4.77 13.25
N LYS A 18 -0.35 6.00 12.76
CA LYS A 18 0.48 6.53 11.65
C LYS A 18 1.98 6.60 11.97
N ASP A 19 2.35 6.32 13.22
CA ASP A 19 3.72 6.46 13.76
C ASP A 19 4.47 5.13 13.89
N VAL A 20 3.87 3.99 13.53
CA VAL A 20 4.56 2.70 13.50
C VAL A 20 5.10 2.48 12.09
N VAL A 21 6.34 2.89 11.87
CA VAL A 21 7.08 2.54 10.64
C VAL A 21 7.58 1.11 10.80
N PRO A 22 7.19 0.15 9.93
CA PRO A 22 7.71 -1.20 9.98
C PRO A 22 9.24 -1.18 9.86
N SER A 23 9.93 -1.99 10.66
CA SER A 23 11.36 -2.21 10.44
C SER A 23 11.54 -2.88 9.09
N ALA A 24 12.19 -2.17 8.15
CA ALA A 24 12.44 -2.68 6.82
C ALA A 24 13.31 -3.96 6.88
N VAL A 25 12.67 -5.13 6.88
CA VAL A 25 13.35 -6.40 6.64
C VAL A 25 13.67 -6.44 5.15
N ARG A 26 14.93 -6.17 4.83
CA ARG A 26 15.47 -6.38 3.48
C ARG A 26 15.53 -7.88 3.22
N HIS A 27 14.60 -8.39 2.42
CA HIS A 27 14.81 -9.65 1.72
C HIS A 27 15.64 -9.37 0.46
N GLU A 28 16.93 -9.64 0.55
CA GLU A 28 17.79 -9.82 -0.63
C GLU A 28 17.50 -11.20 -1.19
N ASP A 29 16.70 -11.29 -2.26
CA ASP A 29 16.55 -12.52 -3.01
C ASP A 29 17.33 -12.43 -4.32
N ARG A 30 18.41 -13.23 -4.38
CA ARG A 30 19.25 -13.45 -5.56
C ARG A 30 18.65 -14.58 -6.38
N THR A 31 18.11 -14.29 -7.55
CA THR A 31 18.12 -15.26 -8.67
C THR A 31 18.15 -14.56 -10.03
N ALA A 32 18.98 -15.08 -10.92
CA ALA A 32 19.38 -14.50 -12.19
C ALA A 32 18.57 -15.05 -13.40
N ALA A 33 18.11 -14.12 -14.26
CA ALA A 33 18.09 -14.07 -15.76
C ALA A 33 17.53 -15.25 -16.62
N PRO A 34 17.31 -15.15 -17.97
CA PRO A 34 17.36 -14.00 -18.91
C PRO A 34 16.24 -13.91 -20.03
N ARG A 35 16.24 -12.78 -20.78
CA ARG A 35 15.86 -12.55 -22.22
C ARG A 35 14.39 -12.70 -22.67
N ALA A 36 13.79 -11.94 -23.61
CA ALA A 36 14.23 -10.96 -24.63
C ALA A 36 13.06 -10.09 -25.19
N ALA A 37 13.40 -8.91 -25.73
CA ALA A 37 12.80 -8.11 -26.84
C ALA A 37 11.31 -7.66 -26.76
N GLY A 38 10.88 -6.43 -27.12
CA GLY A 38 11.50 -5.21 -27.65
C GLY A 38 10.42 -4.16 -28.02
N GLY A 39 10.81 -2.87 -28.05
CA GLY A 39 10.11 -1.70 -28.64
C GLY A 39 8.89 -1.15 -27.85
N THR A 40 8.57 0.14 -27.77
CA THR A 40 9.12 1.43 -28.25
C THR A 40 8.36 2.54 -27.49
N GLU A 41 9.08 3.62 -27.15
CA GLU A 41 8.62 5.03 -26.97
C GLU A 41 7.46 5.39 -26.02
N GLY A 42 7.72 6.37 -25.14
CA GLY A 42 6.66 7.24 -24.61
C GLY A 42 6.86 7.76 -23.18
N ASP A 43 7.30 9.01 -23.11
CA ASP A 43 7.04 9.98 -22.04
C ASP A 43 7.89 10.09 -20.77
N ASN A 44 8.13 11.36 -20.49
CA ASN A 44 9.17 11.98 -19.70
C ASN A 44 8.47 12.71 -18.54
N GLN A 45 8.72 12.31 -17.29
CA GLN A 45 8.52 13.17 -16.11
C GLN A 45 9.22 12.58 -14.87
N GLU A 46 10.50 12.95 -14.80
CA GLU A 46 11.28 13.34 -13.63
C GLU A 46 10.59 13.27 -12.25
N ALA A 47 10.96 12.26 -11.45
CA ALA A 47 10.70 12.20 -10.01
C ALA A 47 12.02 12.03 -9.25
N GLN A 48 12.26 12.96 -8.32
CA GLN A 48 13.53 13.17 -7.62
C GLN A 48 13.95 12.04 -6.66
N PRO A 49 15.26 11.80 -6.47
CA PRO A 49 15.78 10.74 -5.62
C PRO A 49 15.76 11.13 -4.13
N LYS A 50 15.01 10.38 -3.32
CA LYS A 50 15.01 10.48 -1.85
C LYS A 50 16.33 9.91 -1.31
N SER A 51 17.24 10.79 -0.88
CA SER A 51 18.52 10.39 -0.30
C SER A 51 18.33 9.70 1.05
N ASN A 52 18.73 8.43 1.13
CA ASN A 52 18.89 7.67 2.36
C ASN A 52 20.35 7.75 2.83
N ARG A 53 20.68 8.70 3.71
CA ARG A 53 22.02 8.75 4.33
C ARG A 53 22.14 7.67 5.42
N THR A 54 22.75 6.55 5.08
CA THR A 54 23.28 5.56 6.02
C THR A 54 24.47 6.17 6.78
N ARG A 55 24.39 6.28 8.12
CA ARG A 55 25.48 6.77 8.97
C ARG A 55 26.26 5.58 9.51
N THR A 56 27.33 5.20 8.80
CA THR A 56 28.34 4.25 9.29
C THR A 56 29.26 4.95 10.30
N MET A 57 29.50 4.30 11.44
CA MET A 57 30.48 4.74 12.44
C MET A 57 31.87 4.24 12.02
N ALA A 58 32.84 5.14 11.89
CA ALA A 58 34.24 4.77 11.69
C ALA A 58 34.93 4.64 13.05
N ALA A 59 35.61 3.50 13.23
CA ALA A 59 36.45 3.18 14.39
C ALA A 59 37.77 3.96 14.38
N CYS A 60 38.35 4.17 15.56
CA CYS A 60 39.60 4.88 15.78
C CYS A 60 40.83 4.05 15.38
N GLY A 61 41.83 4.71 14.79
CA GLY A 61 43.21 4.24 14.67
C GLY A 61 44.12 5.47 14.57
N GLY A 62 45.15 5.55 15.42
CA GLY A 62 46.00 6.75 15.56
C GLY A 62 47.23 6.77 14.67
N SER A 63 47.82 7.97 14.47
CA SER A 63 49.25 8.28 14.65
C SER A 63 49.52 9.76 14.30
N CYS A 64 50.59 10.27 14.91
CA CYS A 64 51.20 11.59 14.95
C CYS A 64 51.25 12.50 13.70
N GLY A 65 51.26 13.82 13.96
CA GLY A 65 52.17 14.78 13.30
C GLY A 65 51.52 15.85 12.42
N ASP A 66 51.79 17.11 12.78
CA ASP A 66 51.89 18.31 11.92
C ASP A 66 50.63 19.07 11.45
N ASP A 67 50.36 20.17 12.18
CA ASP A 67 50.16 21.54 11.70
C ASP A 67 49.49 21.78 10.33
N HIS A 68 48.25 21.34 10.16
CA HIS A 68 47.35 21.86 9.12
C HIS A 68 45.92 22.10 9.63
N LEU A 69 45.77 22.66 10.83
CA LEU A 69 44.48 23.02 11.41
C LEU A 69 44.06 24.49 11.12
N ALA A 70 44.59 25.10 10.06
CA ALA A 70 44.29 26.49 9.70
C ALA A 70 43.00 26.67 8.87
N ASP A 71 42.47 25.60 8.24
CA ASP A 71 41.34 25.69 7.31
C ASP A 71 40.07 24.93 7.75
N ALA A 72 39.90 24.71 9.06
CA ALA A 72 38.63 24.19 9.58
C ALA A 72 37.60 25.32 9.73
N GLU A 73 36.90 25.67 8.63
CA GLU A 73 35.71 26.54 8.63
C GLU A 73 34.47 25.87 9.30
N TRP A 74 34.57 25.45 10.56
CA TRP A 74 33.41 24.88 11.26
C TRP A 74 33.22 25.52 12.63
N TYR A 75 32.25 26.44 12.72
CA TYR A 75 31.74 26.96 13.98
C TYR A 75 30.23 26.66 14.09
N TRP A 76 29.87 25.85 15.09
CA TRP A 76 28.49 25.53 15.45
C TRP A 76 27.81 26.75 16.08
N GLY A 77 26.71 27.19 15.48
CA GLY A 77 25.93 28.36 15.91
C GLY A 77 24.88 28.03 16.96
N ASN A 78 24.58 29.00 17.83
CA ASN A 78 23.60 28.85 18.90
C ASN A 78 22.17 28.70 18.34
N THR A 79 21.40 27.72 18.82
CA THR A 79 19.99 27.55 18.44
C THR A 79 19.12 28.53 19.21
N SER A 80 18.85 29.71 18.66
CA SER A 80 17.80 30.57 19.24
C SER A 80 16.42 30.01 18.85
N ARG A 81 15.63 29.58 19.83
CA ARG A 81 14.20 29.24 19.62
C ARG A 81 13.41 30.54 19.58
N SER A 82 13.39 31.17 18.42
CA SER A 82 12.45 32.25 18.13
C SER A 82 11.52 31.79 17.02
N GLY A 83 10.24 31.56 17.36
CA GLY A 83 9.21 31.15 16.40
C GLY A 83 9.15 29.65 16.08
N GLY A 84 9.62 28.76 16.97
CA GLY A 84 9.51 27.30 16.81
C GLY A 84 10.49 26.64 15.83
N SER A 85 11.26 27.41 15.07
CA SER A 85 12.30 26.91 14.16
C SER A 85 13.70 27.03 14.76
N THR A 86 14.57 26.08 14.40
CA THR A 86 16.00 26.12 14.76
C THR A 86 16.75 26.93 13.72
N ARG A 87 17.44 27.99 14.16
CA ARG A 87 18.27 28.84 13.29
C ARG A 87 19.74 28.63 13.58
N LEU A 88 20.54 28.49 12.52
CA LEU A 88 21.99 28.37 12.58
C LEU A 88 22.62 29.73 12.28
N VAL A 89 23.59 30.13 13.09
CA VAL A 89 24.32 31.40 12.93
C VAL A 89 25.82 31.10 12.87
N LYS A 90 26.47 31.41 11.74
CA LYS A 90 27.92 31.18 11.56
C LYS A 90 28.70 32.20 12.38
N ILE A 91 29.67 31.74 13.17
CA ILE A 91 30.65 32.60 13.83
C ILE A 91 31.87 32.70 12.90
N LEU A 92 32.26 33.93 12.55
CA LEU A 92 33.46 34.25 11.79
C LEU A 92 34.65 34.39 12.73
N HIS A 93 35.84 34.00 12.25
CA HIS A 93 37.12 34.18 12.94
C HIS A 93 38.13 34.81 11.98
N LEU A 94 38.57 36.05 12.26
CA LEU A 94 39.54 36.77 11.44
C LEU A 94 40.50 37.53 12.36
N GLY A 95 41.81 37.35 12.18
CA GLY A 95 42.84 38.07 12.94
C GLY A 95 42.76 37.89 14.47
N GLY A 96 42.34 36.71 14.95
CA GLY A 96 42.17 36.42 16.38
C GLY A 96 40.90 37.01 17.00
N ARG A 97 40.00 37.59 16.18
CA ARG A 97 38.72 38.16 16.61
C ARG A 97 37.55 37.34 16.08
N PHE A 98 36.45 37.34 16.83
CA PHE A 98 35.23 36.60 16.54
C PHE A 98 34.06 37.54 16.29
N GLY A 99 33.11 37.16 15.43
CA GLY A 99 31.94 37.98 15.12
C GLY A 99 30.92 37.26 14.23
N PHE A 100 29.74 37.86 14.04
CA PHE A 100 28.73 37.38 13.10
C PHE A 100 28.77 38.10 11.74
N SER A 101 29.51 39.21 11.65
CA SER A 101 29.73 40.02 10.43
C SER A 101 31.15 40.56 10.40
N GLU A 102 31.60 41.03 9.24
CA GLU A 102 32.90 41.70 9.07
C GLU A 102 32.77 43.22 9.31
N PRO A 103 33.71 43.88 10.03
CA PRO A 103 34.86 43.32 10.75
C PRO A 103 34.49 42.69 12.12
N PRO A 104 35.12 41.57 12.53
CA PRO A 104 34.82 40.90 13.79
C PRO A 104 35.25 41.72 15.01
N ALA A 105 34.32 41.89 15.95
CA ALA A 105 34.46 42.84 17.05
C ALA A 105 35.01 42.25 18.35
N PHE A 106 34.90 40.93 18.58
CA PHE A 106 35.10 40.32 19.91
C PHE A 106 36.44 39.58 20.01
N GLY A 107 37.07 39.54 21.19
CA GLY A 107 38.33 38.85 21.42
C GLY A 107 38.19 37.36 21.74
N SER A 108 36.98 36.87 22.00
CA SER A 108 36.69 35.43 22.22
C SER A 108 35.23 35.06 21.92
N VAL A 109 34.97 33.79 21.63
CA VAL A 109 33.60 33.26 21.50
C VAL A 109 32.81 33.40 22.81
N ALA A 110 33.47 33.27 23.96
CA ALA A 110 32.80 33.44 25.26
C ALA A 110 32.33 34.88 25.48
N GLU A 111 33.12 35.87 25.03
CA GLU A 111 32.76 37.29 25.06
C GLU A 111 31.64 37.61 24.08
N LEU A 112 31.74 37.10 22.84
CA LEU A 112 30.67 37.15 21.83
C LEU A 112 29.35 36.63 22.41
N VAL A 113 29.36 35.40 22.95
CA VAL A 113 28.16 34.78 23.52
C VAL A 113 27.63 35.60 24.69
N ARG A 114 28.48 36.05 25.62
CA ARG A 114 28.10 36.89 26.77
C ARG A 114 27.41 38.19 26.33
N PHE A 115 27.95 38.87 25.33
CA PHE A 115 27.40 40.11 24.80
C PHE A 115 25.97 39.93 24.24
N PHE A 116 25.72 38.87 23.46
CA PHE A 116 24.38 38.57 22.95
C PHE A 116 23.44 37.89 23.95
N ARG A 117 23.86 37.67 25.20
CA ARG A 117 22.90 37.38 26.28
C ARG A 117 22.17 38.65 26.71
N SER A 118 22.89 39.79 26.70
CA SER A 118 22.33 41.10 27.04
C SER A 118 21.80 41.85 25.82
N GLU A 119 22.42 41.71 24.65
CA GLU A 119 22.00 42.38 23.41
C GLU A 119 21.24 41.45 22.46
N SER A 120 20.27 42.01 21.73
CA SER A 120 19.52 41.26 20.72
C SER A 120 20.41 40.94 19.52
N LEU A 121 20.29 39.73 18.98
CA LEU A 121 20.91 39.35 17.70
C LEU A 121 20.38 40.17 16.52
N ALA A 122 19.29 40.94 16.70
CA ALA A 122 18.73 41.89 15.75
C ALA A 122 19.76 42.90 15.23
N ARG A 123 20.79 43.21 16.03
CA ARG A 123 21.90 44.11 15.67
C ARG A 123 22.69 43.63 14.45
N TYR A 124 22.65 42.33 14.16
CA TYR A 124 23.33 41.71 13.03
C TYR A 124 22.35 41.27 11.96
N ASN A 125 21.17 40.79 12.39
CA ASN A 125 20.13 40.37 11.48
C ASN A 125 18.78 40.70 12.10
N GLY A 126 18.08 41.69 11.54
CA GLY A 126 16.78 42.17 12.05
C GLY A 126 15.68 41.11 12.13
N SER A 127 15.85 39.95 11.49
CA SER A 127 14.95 38.80 11.63
C SER A 127 15.17 38.00 12.93
N LEU A 128 16.31 38.17 13.59
CA LEU A 128 16.73 37.47 14.81
C LEU A 128 16.57 38.36 16.05
N ASP A 129 15.35 38.82 16.34
CA ASP A 129 15.09 39.61 17.55
C ASP A 129 15.00 38.75 18.82
N THR A 130 16.09 38.05 19.12
CA THR A 130 16.21 37.25 20.34
C THR A 130 17.62 37.28 20.90
N ARG A 131 17.72 37.05 22.20
CA ARG A 131 18.97 37.01 22.98
C ARG A 131 19.32 35.57 23.34
N LEU A 132 20.58 35.32 23.68
CA LEU A 132 21.09 34.01 24.09
C LEU A 132 20.75 33.70 25.56
N LEU A 133 19.47 33.49 25.84
CA LEU A 133 18.92 33.41 27.19
C LEU A 133 19.16 32.06 27.89
N HIS A 134 19.00 30.94 27.16
CA HIS A 134 18.97 29.60 27.76
C HIS A 134 20.14 28.74 27.29
N PRO A 135 21.29 28.75 27.99
CA PRO A 135 22.40 27.87 27.66
C PRO A 135 22.01 26.41 27.91
N VAL A 136 22.27 25.55 26.93
CA VAL A 136 22.10 24.10 27.08
C VAL A 136 23.36 23.55 27.75
N SER A 137 23.24 23.17 29.01
CA SER A 137 24.33 22.51 29.72
C SER A 137 24.46 21.06 29.26
N ARG A 138 25.68 20.63 28.92
CA ARG A 138 26.01 19.21 28.71
C ARG A 138 26.01 18.41 30.02
N TYR A 139 26.10 19.10 31.15
CA TYR A 139 26.23 18.52 32.49
C TYR A 139 24.95 18.72 33.30
N ARG A 140 23.79 18.50 32.69
CA ARG A 140 22.55 18.37 33.45
C ARG A 140 22.62 17.06 34.22
N GLN A 141 23.40 17.03 35.31
CA GLN A 141 23.44 15.94 36.27
C GLN A 141 22.11 15.97 37.02
N VAL A 142 21.09 15.36 36.44
CA VAL A 142 19.98 14.84 37.23
C VAL A 142 20.58 13.70 38.06
N GLY A 143 20.50 13.81 39.39
CA GLY A 143 20.80 12.73 40.32
C GLY A 143 19.76 11.61 40.21
N VAL A 144 19.58 11.09 39.00
CA VAL A 144 18.86 9.86 38.75
C VAL A 144 19.82 8.73 39.05
N ASP A 145 19.33 7.76 39.81
CA ASP A 145 19.92 6.44 39.91
C ASP A 145 20.04 5.88 38.49
N LEU A 146 21.25 5.98 37.94
CA LEU A 146 21.56 5.69 36.55
C LEU A 146 21.31 4.22 36.22
N GLU A 147 21.46 3.35 37.23
CA GLU A 147 21.26 1.91 37.11
C GLU A 147 19.77 1.58 37.00
N ALA A 148 18.93 2.11 37.90
CA ALA A 148 17.47 1.94 37.84
C ALA A 148 16.87 2.55 36.56
N ALA A 149 17.34 3.72 36.12
CA ALA A 149 16.92 4.33 34.86
C ALA A 149 17.33 3.48 33.64
N GLY A 150 18.54 2.89 33.68
CA GLY A 150 19.04 2.00 32.63
C GLY A 150 18.27 0.67 32.54
N GLU A 151 17.91 0.08 33.68
CA GLU A 151 17.03 -1.10 33.71
C GLU A 151 15.65 -0.81 33.14
N GLN A 152 15.04 0.30 33.54
CA GLN A 152 13.72 0.65 33.05
C GLN A 152 13.74 0.93 31.55
N LEU A 153 14.79 1.59 31.04
CA LEU A 153 14.97 1.79 29.61
C LEU A 153 15.11 0.46 28.85
N ARG A 154 15.89 -0.49 29.37
CA ARG A 154 16.01 -1.82 28.77
C ARG A 154 14.66 -2.53 28.68
N ARG A 155 13.88 -2.51 29.75
CA ARG A 155 12.51 -3.08 29.76
C ARG A 155 11.60 -2.43 28.73
N PHE A 156 11.64 -1.10 28.62
CA PHE A 156 10.86 -0.39 27.61
C PHE A 156 11.31 -0.75 26.18
N GLN A 157 12.61 -0.87 25.95
CA GLN A 157 13.16 -1.25 24.64
C GLN A 157 12.78 -2.69 24.27
N ASP A 158 12.89 -3.63 25.20
CA ASP A 158 12.50 -5.02 24.97
C ASP A 158 11.00 -5.15 24.68
N ASN A 159 10.14 -4.47 25.47
CA ASN A 159 8.70 -4.45 25.24
C ASN A 159 8.36 -3.80 23.88
N TYR A 160 9.00 -2.70 23.52
CA TYR A 160 8.80 -2.09 22.20
C TYR A 160 9.21 -3.03 21.07
N ARG A 161 10.36 -3.72 21.21
CA ARG A 161 10.83 -4.68 20.22
C ARG A 161 9.84 -5.83 20.04
N GLU A 162 9.36 -6.39 21.14
CA GLU A 162 8.36 -7.47 21.14
C GLU A 162 7.05 -7.01 20.47
N LYS A 163 6.52 -5.86 20.89
CA LYS A 163 5.27 -5.30 20.32
C LYS A 163 5.40 -4.96 18.85
N SER A 164 6.56 -4.45 18.41
CA SER A 164 6.83 -4.21 16.99
C SER A 164 6.85 -5.51 16.21
N SER A 165 7.51 -6.56 16.72
CA SER A 165 7.56 -7.85 16.06
C SER A 165 6.20 -8.55 16.00
N GLU A 166 5.39 -8.45 17.05
CA GLU A 166 4.00 -8.94 17.05
C GLU A 166 3.15 -8.20 16.03
N TYR A 167 3.30 -6.89 15.93
CA TYR A 167 2.61 -6.07 14.94
C TYR A 167 2.97 -6.49 13.51
N ASP A 168 4.27 -6.62 13.21
CA ASP A 168 4.74 -7.01 11.88
C ASP A 168 4.17 -8.39 11.48
N ARG A 169 4.18 -9.37 12.39
CA ARG A 169 3.60 -10.70 12.15
C ARG A 169 2.09 -10.63 11.86
N LEU A 170 1.34 -9.91 12.70
CA LEU A 170 -0.11 -9.76 12.51
C LEU A 170 -0.46 -9.03 11.22
N PHE A 171 0.37 -8.08 10.80
CA PHE A 171 0.19 -7.35 9.57
C PHE A 171 0.40 -8.24 8.34
N GLU A 172 1.41 -9.12 8.36
CA GLU A 172 1.61 -10.14 7.34
C GLU A 172 0.41 -11.10 7.26
N GLU A 173 -0.04 -11.64 8.39
CA GLU A 173 -1.21 -12.53 8.48
C GLU A 173 -2.49 -11.84 7.95
N PHE A 174 -2.69 -10.56 8.29
CA PHE A 174 -3.82 -9.76 7.81
C PHE A 174 -3.78 -9.59 6.28
N ASN A 175 -2.61 -9.26 5.72
CA ASN A 175 -2.46 -9.07 4.28
C ASN A 175 -2.66 -10.39 3.52
N GLN A 176 -2.10 -11.48 4.04
CA GLN A 176 -2.29 -12.82 3.48
C GLN A 176 -3.78 -13.21 3.49
N THR A 177 -4.44 -13.06 4.63
CA THR A 177 -5.88 -13.35 4.76
C THR A 177 -6.72 -12.49 3.82
N SER A 178 -6.36 -11.21 3.66
CA SER A 178 -7.05 -10.29 2.75
C SER A 178 -6.91 -10.73 1.28
N GLN A 179 -5.71 -11.16 0.87
CA GLN A 179 -5.47 -11.67 -0.47
C GLN A 179 -6.23 -12.98 -0.71
N GLU A 180 -6.22 -13.91 0.25
CA GLU A 180 -6.99 -15.15 0.17
C GLU A 180 -8.49 -14.86 0.05
N LEU A 181 -9.02 -13.94 0.85
CA LEU A 181 -10.42 -13.53 0.78
C LEU A 181 -10.77 -12.96 -0.59
N GLN A 182 -9.91 -12.10 -1.14
CA GLN A 182 -10.10 -11.52 -2.47
C GLN A 182 -10.09 -12.60 -3.55
N SER A 183 -9.14 -13.54 -3.50
CA SER A 183 -9.08 -14.65 -4.46
C SER A 183 -10.33 -15.53 -4.41
N LYS A 184 -10.84 -15.82 -3.20
CA LYS A 184 -12.08 -16.58 -2.99
C LYS A 184 -13.30 -15.85 -3.54
N ARG A 185 -13.37 -14.52 -3.38
CA ARG A 185 -14.46 -13.70 -3.95
C ARG A 185 -14.48 -13.80 -5.47
N THR A 186 -13.33 -13.61 -6.13
CA THR A 186 -13.24 -13.74 -7.60
C THR A 186 -13.61 -15.15 -8.08
N ALA A 187 -13.21 -16.20 -7.35
CA ALA A 187 -13.60 -17.57 -7.68
C ALA A 187 -15.12 -17.79 -7.55
N ILE A 188 -15.75 -17.24 -6.52
CA ILE A 188 -17.22 -17.31 -6.33
C ILE A 188 -17.94 -16.60 -7.48
N GLU A 189 -17.50 -15.40 -7.86
CA GLU A 189 -18.08 -14.63 -8.97
C GLU A 189 -18.00 -15.43 -10.28
N ALA A 190 -16.85 -16.05 -10.57
CA ALA A 190 -16.70 -16.89 -11.77
C ALA A 190 -17.65 -18.10 -11.79
N ILE A 191 -17.82 -18.78 -10.63
CA ILE A 191 -18.75 -19.90 -10.50
C ILE A 191 -20.21 -19.42 -10.67
N GLN A 192 -20.55 -18.26 -10.13
CA GLN A 192 -21.89 -17.67 -10.28
C GLN A 192 -22.21 -17.38 -11.74
N THR A 193 -21.31 -16.72 -12.47
CA THR A 193 -21.49 -16.47 -13.91
C THR A 193 -21.66 -17.77 -14.69
N SER A 194 -20.83 -18.78 -14.42
CA SER A 194 -20.96 -20.08 -15.08
C SER A 194 -22.30 -20.77 -14.78
N SER A 195 -22.79 -20.66 -13.55
CA SER A 195 -24.12 -21.18 -13.18
C SER A 195 -25.24 -20.47 -13.93
N GLU A 196 -25.16 -19.15 -14.11
CA GLU A 196 -26.14 -18.37 -14.87
C GLU A 196 -26.17 -18.77 -16.35
N GLU A 197 -24.99 -18.95 -16.97
CA GLU A 197 -24.88 -19.45 -18.35
C GLU A 197 -25.51 -20.83 -18.53
N LEU A 198 -25.26 -21.74 -17.59
CA LEU A 198 -25.86 -23.08 -17.60
C LEU A 198 -27.38 -23.04 -17.44
N GLN A 199 -27.89 -22.17 -16.56
CA GLN A 199 -29.34 -21.99 -16.39
C GLN A 199 -29.99 -21.46 -17.67
N SER A 200 -29.38 -20.47 -18.32
CA SER A 200 -29.83 -19.96 -19.62
C SER A 200 -29.88 -21.08 -20.66
N ARG A 201 -28.83 -21.92 -20.72
CA ARG A 201 -28.78 -23.03 -21.66
C ARG A 201 -29.84 -24.09 -21.40
N VAL A 202 -30.16 -24.37 -20.15
CA VAL A 202 -31.24 -25.30 -19.77
C VAL A 202 -32.59 -24.76 -20.25
N GLU A 203 -32.84 -23.46 -20.08
CA GLU A 203 -34.09 -22.83 -20.52
C GLU A 203 -34.26 -22.86 -22.05
N GLU A 204 -33.17 -22.62 -22.79
CA GLU A 204 -33.16 -22.76 -24.26
C GLU A 204 -33.52 -24.19 -24.70
N ILE A 205 -32.89 -25.19 -24.08
CA ILE A 205 -33.14 -26.61 -24.39
C ILE A 205 -34.59 -26.97 -24.06
N HIS A 206 -35.10 -26.49 -22.92
CA HIS A 206 -36.48 -26.73 -22.51
C HIS A 206 -37.48 -26.14 -23.52
N SER A 207 -37.25 -24.89 -23.94
CA SER A 207 -38.05 -24.20 -24.95
C SER A 207 -38.04 -24.93 -26.30
N SER A 208 -36.86 -25.36 -26.74
CA SER A 208 -36.68 -26.14 -27.98
C SER A 208 -37.43 -27.48 -27.92
N ARG A 209 -37.31 -28.20 -26.80
CA ARG A 209 -38.02 -29.46 -26.58
C ARG A 209 -39.54 -29.27 -26.65
N SER A 210 -40.09 -28.30 -25.92
CA SER A 210 -41.53 -28.04 -25.92
C SER A 210 -42.06 -27.73 -27.32
N ARG A 211 -41.31 -26.95 -28.11
CA ARG A 211 -41.66 -26.66 -29.50
C ARG A 211 -41.69 -27.94 -30.36
N LEU A 212 -40.65 -28.79 -30.27
CA LEU A 212 -40.59 -30.03 -31.03
C LEU A 212 -41.69 -31.01 -30.64
N GLU A 213 -42.04 -31.09 -29.36
CA GLU A 213 -43.16 -31.90 -28.91
C GLU A 213 -44.49 -31.42 -29.47
N GLU A 214 -44.71 -30.11 -29.56
CA GLU A 214 -45.92 -29.56 -30.15
C GLU A 214 -45.99 -29.83 -31.66
N GLU A 215 -44.88 -29.66 -32.38
CA GLU A 215 -44.78 -30.00 -33.80
C GLU A 215 -45.06 -31.50 -34.03
N LEU A 216 -44.55 -32.38 -33.16
CA LEU A 216 -44.82 -33.81 -33.21
C LEU A 216 -46.31 -34.11 -32.96
N ARG A 217 -46.93 -33.47 -31.95
CA ARG A 217 -48.37 -33.62 -31.67
C ARG A 217 -49.22 -33.18 -32.86
N ARG A 218 -48.89 -32.05 -33.51
CA ARG A 218 -49.59 -31.58 -34.72
C ARG A 218 -49.45 -32.57 -35.87
N LYS A 219 -48.25 -33.11 -36.12
CA LYS A 219 -48.03 -34.13 -37.16
C LYS A 219 -48.81 -35.41 -36.89
N ALA A 220 -48.82 -35.88 -35.64
CA ALA A 220 -49.61 -37.05 -35.25
C ALA A 220 -51.10 -36.83 -35.49
N ALA A 221 -51.65 -35.67 -35.11
CA ALA A 221 -53.05 -35.33 -35.35
C ALA A 221 -53.39 -35.29 -36.86
N ALA A 222 -52.54 -34.66 -37.68
CA ALA A 222 -52.73 -34.63 -39.13
C ALA A 222 -52.66 -36.02 -39.77
N HIS A 223 -51.76 -36.90 -39.29
CA HIS A 223 -51.67 -38.28 -39.75
C HIS A 223 -52.95 -39.06 -39.44
N MET A 224 -53.45 -38.96 -38.20
CA MET A 224 -54.70 -39.60 -37.78
C MET A 224 -55.89 -39.13 -38.63
N GLU A 225 -55.93 -37.85 -39.02
CA GLU A 225 -56.98 -37.31 -39.88
C GLU A 225 -56.93 -37.93 -41.30
N VAL A 226 -55.73 -38.11 -41.85
CA VAL A 226 -55.55 -38.77 -43.15
C VAL A 226 -55.95 -40.24 -43.08
N GLU A 227 -55.55 -40.96 -42.03
CA GLU A 227 -55.97 -42.35 -41.80
C GLU A 227 -57.50 -42.45 -41.72
N GLN A 228 -58.15 -41.56 -40.97
CA GLN A 228 -59.61 -41.53 -40.86
C GLN A 228 -60.28 -41.32 -42.23
N LYS A 229 -59.79 -40.35 -43.03
CA LYS A 229 -60.31 -40.11 -44.39
C LYS A 229 -60.13 -41.32 -45.29
N MET A 230 -58.99 -42.00 -45.19
CA MET A 230 -58.72 -43.23 -45.95
C MET A 230 -59.68 -44.35 -45.55
N GLU A 231 -59.91 -44.58 -44.25
CA GLU A 231 -60.85 -45.61 -43.78
C GLU A 231 -62.30 -45.33 -44.24
N LEU A 232 -62.71 -44.06 -44.30
CA LEU A 232 -64.03 -43.69 -44.83
C LEU A 232 -64.18 -43.98 -46.33
N LEU A 233 -63.12 -43.80 -47.13
CA LEU A 233 -63.16 -44.03 -48.58
C LEU A 233 -63.09 -45.50 -48.99
N LYS A 234 -62.42 -46.35 -48.19
CA LYS A 234 -62.25 -47.79 -48.49
C LYS A 234 -63.53 -48.53 -48.90
N PRO A 235 -64.65 -48.47 -48.16
CA PRO A 235 -65.86 -49.21 -48.53
C PRO A 235 -66.43 -48.77 -49.87
N ASP A 236 -66.52 -47.47 -50.11
CA ASP A 236 -67.05 -46.89 -51.36
C ASP A 236 -66.20 -47.32 -52.55
N LEU A 237 -64.88 -47.27 -52.40
CA LEU A 237 -63.93 -47.66 -53.44
C LEU A 237 -64.06 -49.15 -53.80
N LEU A 238 -64.25 -50.02 -52.80
CA LEU A 238 -64.51 -51.45 -52.99
C LEU A 238 -65.86 -51.70 -53.69
N GLN A 239 -66.92 -50.98 -53.31
CA GLN A 239 -68.23 -51.08 -53.95
C GLN A 239 -68.18 -50.64 -55.42
N LEU A 240 -67.59 -49.46 -55.69
CA LEU A 240 -67.43 -48.94 -57.04
C LEU A 240 -66.64 -49.90 -57.93
N ARG A 241 -65.55 -50.48 -57.40
CA ARG A 241 -64.78 -51.51 -58.11
C ARG A 241 -65.65 -52.71 -58.46
N LYS A 242 -66.39 -53.25 -57.48
CA LYS A 242 -67.24 -54.43 -57.67
C LYS A 242 -68.31 -54.18 -58.73
N THR A 243 -68.98 -53.03 -58.67
CA THR A 243 -69.98 -52.62 -59.65
C THR A 243 -69.38 -52.48 -61.03
N ARG A 244 -68.24 -51.79 -61.18
CA ARG A 244 -67.53 -51.67 -62.46
C ARG A 244 -67.20 -53.03 -63.05
N ASP A 245 -66.65 -53.95 -62.25
CA ASP A 245 -66.26 -55.28 -62.71
C ASP A 245 -67.47 -56.11 -63.15
N GLN A 246 -68.65 -55.86 -62.56
CA GLN A 246 -69.91 -56.51 -62.94
C GLN A 246 -70.45 -56.06 -64.30
N TYR A 247 -70.13 -54.84 -64.75
CA TYR A 247 -70.50 -54.32 -66.08
C TYR A 247 -69.49 -54.67 -67.19
N LEU A 248 -68.34 -55.25 -66.84
CA LEU A 248 -67.29 -55.66 -67.78
C LEU A 248 -67.35 -57.14 -68.19
N LEU A 249 -68.31 -57.90 -67.64
CA LEU A 249 -68.64 -59.28 -68.01
C LEU A 249 -69.84 -59.32 -68.96
#